data_AF-A0A8C7GIX1-F1
#
_entry.id   AF-A0A8C7GIX1-F1
#
_cell.length_a   1.000
_cell.length_b   1.000
_cell.length_c   1.000
_cell.angle_alpha   90.00
_cell.angle_beta   90.00
_cell.angle_gamma   90.00
#
_symmetry.space_group_name_H-M   'P 1'
#
loop_
_entity.id
_entity.type
_entity.pdbx_description
1 polymer ?
#
loop_
_entity_poly.entity_id
_entity_poly.type
_entity_poly.pdbx_seq_one_letter_code
_entity_poly.pdbx_strand_id
1 'polypeptide(L)'
;MSVVGFDVGFLNCYVAVARAGGIETVANEYSDRCTPACVSFGPRNRSIGAAAKSQVVTNCKNTVQGFKRFHGRAFSDPYIQRLKSSLVYDLAQMPSGTTGIKVRRDNSDD
;
A
#
# COMPACT_ATOMS: atom_id res chain seq x y z
N MET A 1 17.69 8.43 -21.82
CA MET A 1 17.09 7.89 -20.59
C MET A 1 15.68 7.42 -20.91
N SER A 2 15.25 6.27 -20.40
CA SER A 2 13.87 5.81 -20.55
C SER A 2 12.97 6.43 -19.48
N VAL A 3 11.74 6.79 -19.84
CA VAL A 3 10.73 7.28 -18.91
C VAL A 3 9.89 6.11 -18.40
N VAL A 4 9.57 6.11 -17.10
CA VAL A 4 8.74 5.10 -16.46
C VAL A 4 7.43 5.73 -16.00
N GLY A 5 6.31 5.15 -16.40
CA GLY A 5 4.96 5.50 -15.96
C GLY A 5 4.50 4.56 -14.85
N PHE A 6 3.91 5.13 -13.80
CA PHE A 6 3.31 4.39 -12.69
C PHE A 6 1.82 4.73 -12.61
N ASP A 7 0.96 3.72 -12.78
CA ASP A 7 -0.42 3.80 -12.32
C ASP A 7 -0.47 3.23 -10.90
N VAL A 8 -0.71 4.11 -9.93
CA VAL A 8 -0.82 3.74 -8.51
C VAL A 8 -2.29 3.72 -8.13
N GLY A 9 -2.98 2.62 -8.43
CA GLY A 9 -4.41 2.45 -8.15
C GLY A 9 -4.72 2.20 -6.67
N PHE A 10 -6.02 2.11 -6.37
CA PHE A 10 -6.49 1.81 -5.01
C PHE A 10 -6.29 0.33 -4.63
N LEU A 11 -6.47 -0.57 -5.60
CA LEU A 11 -6.39 -2.02 -5.40
C LEU A 11 -5.17 -2.64 -6.10
N ASN A 12 -4.85 -2.15 -7.30
CA ASN A 12 -3.78 -2.66 -8.14
C ASN A 12 -2.99 -1.49 -8.74
N CYS A 13 -1.75 -1.78 -9.11
CA CYS A 13 -0.82 -0.87 -9.75
C CYS A 13 -0.28 -1.50 -11.04
N TYR A 14 0.11 -0.64 -11.98
CA TYR A 14 0.73 -1.02 -13.24
C TYR A 14 1.95 -0.14 -13.52
N VAL A 15 2.95 -0.71 -14.18
CA VAL A 15 4.17 0.01 -14.55
C VAL A 15 4.38 -0.12 -16.05
N ALA A 16 4.73 0.98 -16.71
CA ALA A 16 5.06 1.01 -18.13
C ALA A 16 6.36 1.76 -18.39
N VAL A 17 7.07 1.41 -19.45
CA VAL A 17 8.31 2.07 -19.85
C VAL A 17 8.27 2.45 -21.32
N ALA A 18 8.73 3.66 -21.64
CA ALA A 18 8.94 4.09 -23.01
C ALA A 18 10.31 3.60 -23.52
N ARG A 19 10.33 2.66 -24.46
CA ARG A 19 11.54 2.11 -25.08
C ARG A 19 11.26 1.60 -26.50
N ALA A 20 12.33 1.53 -27.32
CA ALA A 20 12.29 0.93 -28.66
C ALA A 20 11.16 1.45 -29.59
N GLY A 21 10.84 2.74 -29.50
CA GLY A 21 9.79 3.36 -30.33
C GLY A 21 8.35 3.09 -29.87
N GLY A 22 8.15 2.48 -28.70
CA GLY A 22 6.83 2.21 -28.14
C GLY A 22 6.76 2.29 -26.62
N ILE A 23 5.62 1.85 -26.07
CA ILE A 23 5.36 1.73 -24.64
C ILE A 23 5.14 0.25 -24.31
N GLU A 24 5.84 -0.25 -23.30
CA GLU A 24 5.69 -1.63 -22.83
C GLU A 24 5.32 -1.65 -21.35
N THR A 25 4.36 -2.51 -20.99
CA THR A 25 4.03 -2.78 -19.58
C THR A 25 5.02 -3.76 -18.97
N VAL A 26 5.49 -3.46 -17.76
CA VAL A 26 6.49 -4.25 -17.03
C VAL A 26 5.80 -5.33 -16.21
N ALA A 27 6.32 -6.56 -16.28
CA ALA A 27 5.88 -7.66 -15.43
C ALA A 27 6.66 -7.66 -14.09
N ASN A 28 5.99 -8.09 -13.03
CA ASN A 28 6.57 -8.29 -11.69
C ASN A 28 7.27 -9.66 -11.59
N GLU A 29 7.76 -10.00 -10.40
CA GLU A 29 8.47 -11.25 -10.11
C GLU A 29 7.63 -12.52 -10.32
N TYR A 30 6.30 -12.38 -10.41
CA TYR A 30 5.36 -13.46 -10.72
C TYR A 30 4.98 -13.52 -12.21
N SER A 31 5.68 -12.76 -13.06
CA SER A 31 5.35 -12.57 -14.49
C SER A 31 3.96 -11.96 -14.74
N ASP A 32 3.33 -11.36 -13.73
CA ASP A 32 2.08 -10.63 -13.85
C ASP A 32 2.37 -9.14 -14.09
N ARG A 33 1.55 -8.47 -14.90
CA ARG A 33 1.63 -7.02 -15.14
C ARG A 33 0.85 -6.23 -14.08
N CYS A 34 0.00 -6.91 -13.31
CA CYS A 34 -0.79 -6.36 -12.23
C CYS A 34 -0.10 -6.58 -10.88
N THR A 35 0.22 -5.51 -10.16
CA THR A 35 0.78 -5.61 -8.80
C THR A 35 -0.23 -5.09 -7.79
N PRO A 36 -0.69 -5.91 -6.83
CA PRO A 36 -1.61 -5.44 -5.79
C PRO A 36 -1.06 -4.26 -4.99
N ALA A 37 -1.88 -3.24 -4.75
CA ALA A 37 -1.58 -2.09 -3.90
C ALA A 37 -1.71 -2.47 -2.41
N CYS A 38 -0.87 -3.41 -1.98
CA CYS A 38 -0.92 -4.04 -0.66
C CYS A 38 0.49 -4.12 -0.06
N VAL A 39 0.60 -3.84 1.24
CA VAL A 39 1.85 -3.92 2.00
C VAL A 39 1.59 -4.70 3.28
N SER A 40 2.36 -5.75 3.55
CA SER A 40 2.32 -6.51 4.80
C SER A 40 3.61 -6.25 5.57
N PHE A 41 3.47 -5.87 6.84
CA PHE A 41 4.60 -5.65 7.75
C PHE A 41 4.82 -6.90 8.59
N GLY A 42 5.98 -7.53 8.40
CA GLY A 42 6.49 -8.59 9.26
C GLY A 42 7.44 -8.03 10.33
N PRO A 43 7.98 -8.90 11.20
CA PRO A 43 8.87 -8.46 12.28
C PRO A 43 10.15 -7.76 11.77
N ARG A 44 10.78 -8.30 10.71
CA ARG A 44 12.07 -7.82 10.19
C ARG A 44 12.01 -7.20 8.80
N ASN A 45 10.93 -7.44 8.05
CA ASN A 45 10.82 -6.98 6.67
C ASN A 45 9.39 -6.54 6.35
N ARG A 46 9.22 -5.96 5.17
CA ARG A 46 7.91 -5.69 4.58
C ARG A 46 7.78 -6.47 3.28
N SER A 47 6.65 -7.12 3.08
CA SER A 47 6.26 -7.70 1.80
C SER A 47 5.37 -6.69 1.06
N ILE A 48 5.45 -6.65 -0.26
CA ILE A 48 4.67 -5.73 -1.12
C ILE A 48 4.04 -6.56 -2.25
N GLY A 49 2.89 -6.13 -2.78
CA GLY A 49 2.30 -6.76 -3.96
C GLY A 49 1.62 -8.08 -3.65
N ALA A 50 1.82 -9.08 -4.51
CA ALA A 50 1.18 -10.39 -4.40
C ALA A 50 1.57 -11.10 -3.09
N ALA A 51 2.85 -11.01 -2.69
CA ALA A 51 3.34 -11.59 -1.43
C ALA A 51 2.64 -11.00 -0.18
N ALA A 52 2.34 -9.70 -0.19
CA ALA A 52 1.57 -9.06 0.88
C ALA A 52 0.10 -9.48 0.86
N LYS A 53 -0.50 -9.53 -0.33
CA LYS A 53 -1.92 -9.90 -0.50
C LYS A 53 -2.22 -11.31 0.04
N SER A 54 -1.31 -12.26 -0.14
CA SER A 54 -1.44 -13.61 0.41
C SER A 54 -1.49 -13.67 1.94
N GLN A 55 -1.07 -12.60 2.63
CA GLN A 55 -1.06 -12.51 4.09
C GLN A 55 -2.24 -11.74 4.67
N VAL A 56 -3.22 -11.31 3.85
CA VAL A 56 -4.34 -10.48 4.32
C VAL A 56 -5.18 -11.15 5.40
N VAL A 57 -5.25 -12.48 5.40
CA VAL A 57 -5.97 -13.25 6.42
C VAL A 57 -5.07 -13.58 7.61
N THR A 58 -3.84 -14.02 7.37
CA THR A 58 -2.92 -14.51 8.42
C THR A 58 -2.24 -13.40 9.21
N ASN A 59 -2.01 -12.23 8.60
CA ASN A 59 -1.40 -11.05 9.21
C ASN A 59 -2.28 -9.80 9.03
N CYS A 60 -3.58 -9.95 9.24
CA CYS A 60 -4.60 -8.96 8.86
C CYS A 60 -4.40 -7.56 9.47
N LYS A 61 -3.97 -7.48 10.74
CA LYS A 61 -3.73 -6.19 11.43
C LYS A 61 -2.52 -5.42 10.91
N ASN A 62 -1.56 -6.11 10.29
CA ASN A 62 -0.35 -5.50 9.75
C ASN A 62 -0.28 -5.61 8.21
N THR A 63 -1.38 -6.01 7.56
CA THR A 63 -1.50 -6.04 6.10
C THR A 63 -2.45 -4.94 5.68
N VAL A 64 -1.89 -3.97 4.96
CA VAL A 64 -2.54 -2.70 4.64
C VAL A 64 -2.87 -2.66 3.15
N GLN A 65 -4.14 -2.42 2.85
CA GLN A 65 -4.66 -2.21 1.50
C GLN A 65 -5.66 -1.04 1.50
N GLY A 66 -5.90 -0.47 0.32
CA GLY A 66 -6.89 0.59 0.17
C GLY A 66 -6.52 1.89 0.89
N PHE A 67 -5.23 2.16 1.06
CA PHE A 67 -4.72 3.34 1.73
C PHE A 67 -4.80 4.61 0.86
N LYS A 68 -4.96 4.49 -0.46
CA LYS A 68 -5.03 5.64 -1.38
C LYS A 68 -6.12 6.66 -1.02
N ARG A 69 -7.21 6.21 -0.39
CA ARG A 69 -8.33 7.05 0.06
C ARG A 69 -8.00 7.98 1.23
N PHE A 70 -6.85 7.78 1.89
CA PHE A 70 -6.40 8.60 3.03
C PHE A 70 -5.52 9.79 2.61
N HIS A 71 -5.03 9.82 1.37
CA HIS A 71 -4.16 10.90 0.90
C HIS A 71 -4.83 12.27 1.06
N GLY A 72 -4.12 13.19 1.70
CA GLY A 72 -4.57 14.57 1.93
C GLY A 72 -5.70 14.73 2.95
N ARG A 73 -6.18 13.64 3.59
CA ARG A 73 -7.28 13.72 4.55
C ARG A 73 -6.79 13.87 5.99
N ALA A 74 -7.36 14.86 6.68
CA ALA A 74 -7.22 15.02 8.12
C ALA A 74 -7.81 13.81 8.85
N PHE A 75 -7.25 13.46 10.00
CA PHE A 75 -7.77 12.36 10.81
C PHE A 75 -9.21 12.65 11.28
N SER A 76 -9.55 13.91 11.53
CA SER A 76 -10.89 14.35 11.94
C SER A 76 -11.95 14.33 10.82
N ASP A 77 -11.57 14.05 9.57
CA ASP A 77 -12.51 14.01 8.44
C ASP A 77 -13.62 12.97 8.71
N PRO A 78 -14.92 13.35 8.62
CA PRO A 78 -16.04 12.41 8.82
C PRO A 78 -15.96 11.16 7.94
N TYR A 79 -15.39 11.27 6.73
CA TYR A 79 -15.12 10.12 5.87
C TYR A 79 -14.15 9.14 6.53
N ILE A 80 -13.05 9.63 7.11
CA ILE A 80 -12.05 8.82 7.81
C ILE A 80 -12.65 8.18 9.06
N GLN A 81 -13.42 8.93 9.84
CA GLN A 81 -14.04 8.44 11.07
C GLN A 81 -15.04 7.30 10.81
N ARG A 82 -15.87 7.43 9.77
CA ARG A 82 -16.79 6.34 9.35
C ARG A 82 -16.03 5.12 8.88
N LEU A 83 -14.93 5.33 8.15
CA LEU A 83 -14.19 4.24 7.54
C LEU A 83 -13.36 3.45 8.55
N LYS A 84 -12.87 4.12 9.59
CA LYS A 84 -12.09 3.53 10.69
C LYS A 84 -12.75 2.29 11.30
N SER A 85 -14.07 2.27 11.47
CA SER A 85 -14.78 1.13 12.08
C SER A 85 -14.89 -0.10 11.17
N SER A 86 -14.72 0.09 9.85
CA SER A 86 -14.78 -1.00 8.85
C SER A 86 -13.42 -1.60 8.51
N LEU A 87 -12.34 -1.02 9.04
CA LEU A 87 -10.98 -1.45 8.76
C LEU A 87 -10.55 -2.54 9.74
N VAL A 88 -9.70 -3.45 9.24
CA VAL A 88 -9.07 -4.48 10.07
C VAL A 88 -7.79 -3.96 10.75
N TYR A 89 -7.17 -2.93 10.18
CA TYR A 89 -5.98 -2.26 10.71
C TYR A 89 -6.34 -0.90 11.34
N ASP A 90 -5.49 -0.44 12.25
CA ASP A 90 -5.75 0.76 13.02
C ASP A 90 -5.31 2.04 12.28
N LEU A 91 -6.14 3.08 12.37
CA LEU A 91 -5.77 4.44 11.98
C LEU A 91 -5.41 5.26 13.21
N ALA A 92 -4.42 6.14 13.06
CA ALA A 92 -3.97 7.06 14.10
C ALA A 92 -3.82 8.49 13.55
N GLN A 93 -4.00 9.48 14.43
CA GLN A 93 -3.71 10.87 14.09
C GLN A 93 -2.20 11.10 14.12
N MET A 94 -1.65 11.64 13.05
CA MET A 94 -0.25 12.10 13.03
C MET A 94 -0.11 13.46 13.75
N PRO A 95 1.10 13.86 14.17
CA PRO A 95 1.32 15.18 14.78
C PRO A 95 0.87 16.36 13.91
N SER A 96 0.91 16.20 12.59
CA SER A 96 0.38 17.15 11.59
C SER A 96 -1.14 17.22 11.51
N GLY A 97 -1.87 16.38 12.24
CA GLY A 97 -3.33 16.23 12.15
C GLY A 97 -3.81 15.34 10.98
N THR A 98 -2.91 14.85 10.13
CA THR A 98 -3.25 13.96 9.01
C THR A 98 -3.51 12.53 9.47
N THR A 99 -4.18 11.75 8.62
CA THR A 99 -4.45 10.33 8.87
C THR A 99 -3.19 9.48 8.66
N GLY A 100 -2.76 8.76 9.68
CA GLY A 100 -1.73 7.73 9.62
C GLY A 100 -2.30 6.32 9.83
N ILE A 101 -1.53 5.30 9.44
CA ILE A 101 -1.86 3.89 9.64
C ILE A 101 -0.92 3.33 10.70
N LYS A 102 -1.47 2.74 11.76
CA LYS A 102 -0.70 2.14 12.84
C LYS A 102 -0.51 0.65 12.57
N VAL A 103 0.74 0.23 12.48
CA VAL A 103 1.13 -1.17 12.31
C VAL A 103 2.08 -1.58 13.42
N ARG A 104 2.10 -2.87 13.78
CA ARG A 104 3.06 -3.39 14.76
C ARG A 104 4.39 -3.66 14.07
N ARG A 105 5.46 -3.07 14.59
CA ARG A 105 6.84 -3.40 14.23
C ARG A 105 7.58 -3.71 15.51
N ASP A 106 8.26 -4.85 15.56
CA ASP A 106 9.16 -5.14 16.67
C ASP A 106 10.39 -4.25 16.48
N ASN A 107 10.53 -3.23 17.31
CA ASN A 107 11.76 -2.45 17.42
C ASN A 107 12.74 -3.28 18.25
N SER A 108 13.50 -4.15 17.60
CA SER A 108 14.70 -4.76 18.19
C SER A 108 15.99 -4.02 17.78
N ASP A 109 15.87 -2.83 17.20
CA ASP A 109 16.98 -2.01 16.70
C ASP A 109 16.97 -0.60 17.34
N ASP A 110 16.77 -0.52 18.66
CA ASP A 110 17.26 0.60 19.50
C ASP A 110 18.58 0.20 20.16
#